data_AF-A0A250IUA1-F1
#
_entry.id   AF-A0A250IUA1-F1
#
_cell.length_a   1.000
_cell.length_b   1.000
_cell.length_c   1.000
_cell.angle_alpha   90.00
_cell.angle_beta   90.00
_cell.angle_gamma   90.00
#
_symmetry.space_group_name_H-M   'P 1'
#
loop_
_entity.id
_entity.type
_entity.pdbx_description
1 polymer ?
#
loop_
_entity_poly.entity_id
_entity_poly.type
_entity_poly.pdbx_seq_one_letter_code
_entity_poly.pdbx_strand_id
1 'polypeptide(L)'
;MTGRGAWLVVDVVGVAGVDTLGALLPGAPGAAQARAWMIAEVNAAVEGLLSAGFTRVRVSDASCSAAPFTGGEALHPGAEPCSGEDPLAPVWLEDVQGVACVGMHAAAGTGGFGAHTGGPLCVWTCAGRTLSEAELVLALAAEAGVPAVFVSGDDVLRAGLEGRVGYVCTKTAVSTERAVSRAPEEVLEELRRVAARPGQDQAPLPDAPLVLCFKSAHQATLAERTGARRLDAYRVEVSGRTFRERYTHARRAMAEAGRVLPGAGSGSFVFTPEALALLRLPGPPAVPPPARAREAELALDAFLALTAGEDDASRALRALTLHMLEGHAPGVFARWGLGARVEEAVEALTGVALEFPAGLSPDVGMSRVDAWYVRGERGLSTAPLAPGALRDYLLHLDDEGYGLHGWLLGEIAATRGVDVRWSVPERAFRGVSRRADLYWLTHLFLLDTRYLRSPLRAPDASAWTEELLAATPELIEGMDLDLAAEVVFCLQCVGESGGGAHESLLALLAAEQRPDGAVGDAHSTAAALLAFAGALERTVSVP
;
A
#
# COMPACT_ATOMS: atom_id res chain seq x y z
N MET A 1 14.15 25.98 42.52
CA MET A 1 13.36 24.74 42.35
C MET A 1 12.99 24.70 40.87
N THR A 2 13.55 23.78 40.10
CA THR A 2 13.13 23.54 38.72
C THR A 2 11.66 23.14 38.77
N GLY A 3 10.80 23.86 38.04
CA GLY A 3 9.36 23.60 38.05
C GLY A 3 9.03 22.22 37.49
N ARG A 4 7.93 21.60 37.94
CA ARG A 4 7.55 20.25 37.47
C ARG A 4 7.12 20.31 36.00
N GLY A 5 7.83 19.64 35.12
CA GLY A 5 7.52 19.55 33.70
C GLY A 5 6.63 18.35 33.37
N ALA A 6 5.74 18.48 32.39
CA ALA A 6 5.06 17.35 31.76
C ALA A 6 5.36 17.31 30.26
N TRP A 7 5.32 16.13 29.67
CA TRP A 7 5.34 15.93 28.23
C TRP A 7 3.98 15.45 27.74
N LEU A 8 3.44 16.11 26.74
CA LEU A 8 2.15 15.82 26.12
C LEU A 8 2.39 15.46 24.64
N VAL A 9 2.13 14.22 24.28
CA VAL A 9 2.17 13.76 22.89
C VAL A 9 0.76 13.86 22.31
N VAL A 10 0.63 14.41 21.11
CA VAL A 10 -0.67 14.72 20.52
C VAL A 10 -0.78 14.13 19.14
N ASP A 11 -1.89 13.46 18.87
CA ASP A 11 -2.26 13.01 17.53
C ASP A 11 -3.71 13.44 17.24
N VAL A 12 -4.03 13.64 15.96
CA VAL A 12 -5.34 14.04 15.46
C VAL A 12 -6.27 12.84 15.25
N VAL A 13 -5.72 11.64 14.99
CA VAL A 13 -6.53 10.47 14.58
C VAL A 13 -7.55 10.09 15.66
N GLY A 14 -7.18 10.19 16.93
CA GLY A 14 -8.03 9.87 18.07
C GLY A 14 -8.85 11.04 18.63
N VAL A 15 -8.82 12.23 18.04
CA VAL A 15 -9.56 13.41 18.53
C VAL A 15 -11.06 13.28 18.28
N ALA A 16 -11.90 13.66 19.25
CA ALA A 16 -13.35 13.68 19.09
C ALA A 16 -13.80 14.60 17.95
N GLY A 17 -14.73 14.12 17.12
CA GLY A 17 -15.22 14.77 15.90
C GLY A 17 -14.46 14.37 14.63
N VAL A 18 -13.27 13.77 14.75
CA VAL A 18 -12.49 13.25 13.61
C VAL A 18 -12.91 11.81 13.31
N ASP A 19 -13.97 11.65 12.51
CA ASP A 19 -14.63 10.35 12.33
C ASP A 19 -14.43 9.72 10.94
N THR A 20 -13.67 10.36 10.05
CA THR A 20 -13.34 9.86 8.70
C THR A 20 -11.88 10.10 8.34
N LEU A 21 -11.26 9.20 7.59
CA LEU A 21 -9.86 9.36 7.14
C LEU A 21 -9.65 10.61 6.28
N GLY A 22 -10.67 11.03 5.53
CA GLY A 22 -10.60 12.24 4.71
C GLY A 22 -10.30 13.51 5.52
N ALA A 23 -10.72 13.58 6.79
CA ALA A 23 -10.42 14.70 7.67
C ALA A 23 -8.94 14.76 8.10
N LEU A 24 -8.17 13.69 7.88
CA LEU A 24 -6.73 13.63 8.16
C LEU A 24 -5.89 14.21 7.01
N LEU A 25 -6.46 14.29 5.80
CA LEU A 25 -5.76 14.78 4.62
C LEU A 25 -5.60 16.31 4.67
N PRO A 26 -4.37 16.85 4.58
CA PRO A 26 -4.15 18.27 4.47
C PRO A 26 -4.92 18.89 3.30
N GLY A 27 -5.65 19.97 3.57
CA GLY A 27 -6.44 20.69 2.56
C GLY A 27 -7.80 20.07 2.22
N ALA A 28 -8.10 18.85 2.69
CA ALA A 28 -9.40 18.24 2.48
C ALA A 28 -10.51 18.89 3.35
N PRO A 29 -11.79 18.79 2.93
CA PRO A 29 -12.91 19.21 3.77
C PRO A 29 -12.84 18.55 5.16
N GLY A 30 -12.92 19.36 6.21
CA GLY A 30 -12.86 18.89 7.61
C GLY A 30 -11.48 18.96 8.25
N ALA A 31 -10.38 19.06 7.49
CA ALA A 31 -9.02 19.08 8.07
C ALA A 31 -8.77 20.27 9.00
N ALA A 32 -9.25 21.46 8.63
CA ALA A 32 -9.16 22.65 9.49
C ALA A 32 -9.98 22.49 10.79
N GLN A 33 -11.14 21.84 10.70
CA GLN A 33 -12.00 21.58 11.85
C GLN A 33 -11.39 20.52 12.78
N ALA A 34 -10.80 19.46 12.21
CA ALA A 34 -10.03 18.45 12.94
C ALA A 34 -8.88 19.08 13.72
N ARG A 35 -8.13 20.00 13.09
CA ARG A 35 -7.05 20.73 13.76
C ARG A 35 -7.57 21.61 14.91
N ALA A 36 -8.72 22.27 14.73
CA ALA A 36 -9.33 23.08 15.78
C ALA A 36 -9.78 22.25 16.99
N TRP A 37 -10.39 21.07 16.75
CA TRP A 37 -10.76 20.15 17.83
C TRP A 37 -9.53 19.58 18.55
N MET A 38 -8.46 19.25 17.82
CA MET A 38 -7.21 18.80 18.41
C MET A 38 -6.63 19.85 19.36
N ILE A 39 -6.59 21.13 18.94
CA ILE A 39 -6.12 22.23 19.78
C ILE A 39 -7.00 22.37 21.05
N ALA A 40 -8.32 22.21 20.93
CA ALA A 40 -9.22 22.26 22.08
C ALA A 40 -8.92 21.14 23.10
N GLU A 41 -8.72 19.90 22.64
CA GLU A 41 -8.35 18.77 23.51
C GLU A 41 -6.99 18.97 24.17
N VAL A 42 -5.99 19.48 23.42
CA VAL A 42 -4.68 19.85 23.97
C VAL A 42 -4.82 20.89 25.07
N ASN A 43 -5.59 21.94 24.85
CA ASN A 43 -5.78 23.00 25.85
C ASN A 43 -6.45 22.47 27.11
N ALA A 44 -7.48 21.62 26.97
CA ALA A 44 -8.12 20.96 28.12
C ALA A 44 -7.14 20.07 28.91
N ALA A 45 -6.29 19.31 28.22
CA ALA A 45 -5.25 18.51 28.86
C ALA A 45 -4.23 19.38 29.62
N VAL A 46 -3.77 20.48 29.00
CA VAL A 46 -2.82 21.43 29.61
C VAL A 46 -3.43 22.07 30.86
N GLU A 47 -4.68 22.52 30.82
CA GLU A 47 -5.39 23.09 31.99
C GLU A 47 -5.42 22.10 33.17
N GLY A 48 -5.72 20.82 32.90
CA GLY A 48 -5.71 19.78 33.92
C GLY A 48 -4.32 19.49 34.50
N LEU A 49 -3.30 19.40 33.64
CA LEU A 49 -1.91 19.20 34.08
C LEU A 49 -1.41 20.37 34.96
N LEU A 50 -1.71 21.61 34.56
CA LEU A 50 -1.35 22.78 35.37
C LEU A 50 -2.06 22.76 36.74
N SER A 51 -3.31 22.32 36.77
CA SER A 51 -4.08 22.14 38.01
C SER A 51 -3.50 21.05 38.92
N ALA A 52 -2.81 20.04 38.37
CA ALA A 52 -2.05 19.04 39.12
C ALA A 52 -0.68 19.54 39.63
N GLY A 53 -0.33 20.80 39.37
CA GLY A 53 0.92 21.42 39.82
C GLY A 53 2.12 21.23 38.88
N PHE A 54 1.89 20.77 37.65
CA PHE A 54 2.88 20.97 36.58
C PHE A 54 2.96 22.47 36.25
N THR A 55 4.16 22.95 35.91
CA THR A 55 4.41 24.38 35.66
C THR A 55 4.74 24.69 34.21
N ARG A 56 5.08 23.66 33.42
CA ARG A 56 5.39 23.73 31.98
C ARG A 56 4.95 22.43 31.32
N VAL A 57 4.29 22.52 30.18
CA VAL A 57 3.83 21.35 29.42
C VAL A 57 4.45 21.38 28.04
N ARG A 58 5.42 20.50 27.79
CA ARG A 58 6.01 20.29 26.46
C ARG A 58 5.01 19.57 25.57
N VAL A 59 4.71 20.10 24.39
CA VAL A 59 3.70 19.53 23.48
C VAL A 59 4.35 19.09 22.17
N SER A 60 4.33 17.79 21.89
CA SER A 60 4.82 17.22 20.63
C SER A 60 3.65 16.84 19.72
N ASP A 61 3.69 17.36 18.49
CA ASP A 61 2.67 17.10 17.46
C ASP A 61 3.06 15.87 16.62
N ALA A 62 2.41 14.74 16.89
CA ALA A 62 2.57 13.47 16.18
C ALA A 62 1.49 13.24 15.10
N SER A 63 0.65 14.24 14.81
CA SER A 63 -0.52 14.11 13.92
C SER A 63 -0.22 13.81 12.44
N CYS A 64 1.05 13.66 12.07
CA CYS A 64 1.49 13.49 10.68
C CYS A 64 0.89 14.56 9.75
N SER A 65 0.73 15.79 10.26
CA SER A 65 0.18 16.91 9.51
C SER A 65 1.27 17.71 8.82
N ALA A 66 0.93 18.38 7.71
CA ALA A 66 1.88 19.20 6.94
C ALA A 66 2.44 20.42 7.72
N ALA A 67 1.89 20.73 8.90
CA ALA A 67 2.30 21.87 9.72
C ALA A 67 2.25 21.49 11.21
N PRO A 68 3.38 21.07 11.83
CA PRO A 68 3.45 20.86 13.27
C PRO A 68 3.14 22.16 14.02
N PHE A 69 2.79 22.08 15.31
CA PHE A 69 2.57 23.28 16.12
C PHE A 69 3.78 24.23 16.08
N THR A 70 3.56 25.48 15.67
CA THR A 70 4.59 26.51 15.52
C THR A 70 4.54 27.59 16.61
N GLY A 71 3.54 27.54 17.50
CA GLY A 71 3.34 28.51 18.59
C GLY A 71 2.52 29.74 18.19
N GLY A 72 2.05 29.81 16.95
CA GLY A 72 1.09 30.83 16.47
C GLY A 72 -0.38 30.40 16.58
N GLU A 73 -0.62 29.13 16.92
CA GLU A 73 -1.95 28.56 17.12
C GLU A 73 -2.54 29.00 18.46
N ALA A 74 -3.87 28.86 18.64
CA ALA A 74 -4.57 29.19 19.87
C ALA A 74 -4.32 28.17 21.01
N LEU A 75 -3.06 27.79 21.22
CA LEU A 75 -2.61 26.92 22.31
C LEU A 75 -2.65 27.66 23.65
N HIS A 76 -2.89 26.91 24.72
CA HIS A 76 -2.87 27.41 26.08
C HIS A 76 -1.49 28.01 26.41
N PRO A 77 -1.38 29.17 27.12
CA PRO A 77 -0.08 29.82 27.39
C PRO A 77 0.93 28.98 28.18
N GLY A 78 0.48 27.92 28.85
CA GLY A 78 1.33 26.95 29.56
C GLY A 78 1.86 25.80 28.68
N ALA A 79 1.48 25.76 27.41
CA ALA A 79 1.98 24.80 26.42
C ALA A 79 3.27 25.33 25.77
N GLU A 80 4.26 24.46 25.66
CA GLU A 80 5.55 24.71 25.02
C GLU A 80 5.69 23.75 23.82
N PRO A 81 5.37 24.19 22.59
CA PRO A 81 5.51 23.35 21.41
C PRO A 81 6.94 22.83 21.23
N CYS A 82 7.08 21.54 20.98
CA CYS A 82 8.34 20.89 20.69
C CYS A 82 8.53 20.75 19.18
N SER A 83 9.67 21.19 18.67
CA SER A 83 10.06 21.03 17.27
C SER A 83 11.15 19.96 17.14
N GLY A 84 10.97 19.05 16.19
CA GLY A 84 11.92 17.97 15.90
C GLY A 84 11.40 17.05 14.79
N GLU A 85 12.29 16.24 14.22
CA GLU A 85 11.95 15.28 13.16
C GLU A 85 11.10 14.12 13.69
N ASP A 86 11.37 13.68 14.93
CA ASP A 86 10.62 12.62 15.60
C ASP A 86 9.77 13.21 16.73
N PRO A 87 8.43 13.25 16.59
CA PRO A 87 7.56 13.82 17.62
C PRO A 87 7.55 12.99 18.91
N LEU A 88 7.92 11.70 18.82
CA LEU A 88 8.04 10.79 19.95
C LEU A 88 9.49 10.72 20.49
N ALA A 89 10.35 11.67 20.13
CA ALA A 89 11.77 11.61 20.47
C ALA A 89 12.01 11.48 21.99
N PRO A 90 12.82 10.51 22.45
CA PRO A 90 13.09 10.27 23.87
C PRO A 90 13.75 11.44 24.62
N VAL A 91 14.28 12.44 23.88
CA VAL A 91 14.84 13.69 24.46
C VAL A 91 13.75 14.50 25.19
N TRP A 92 12.49 14.39 24.77
CA TRP A 92 11.40 15.15 25.38
C TRP A 92 11.03 14.66 26.80
N LEU A 93 11.47 13.45 27.16
CA LEU A 93 11.35 12.87 28.50
C LEU A 93 12.41 13.38 29.50
N GLU A 94 13.39 14.17 29.05
CA GLU A 94 14.40 14.73 29.94
C GLU A 94 13.79 15.85 30.81
N ASP A 95 14.05 15.83 32.12
CA ASP A 95 13.55 16.82 33.08
C ASP A 95 12.01 16.94 33.22
N VAL A 96 11.23 15.96 32.75
CA VAL A 96 9.78 15.90 32.99
C VAL A 96 9.43 14.89 34.10
N GLN A 97 8.28 15.07 34.75
CA GLN A 97 7.79 14.25 35.86
C GLN A 97 6.42 13.62 35.56
N GLY A 98 5.97 13.71 34.33
CA GLY A 98 4.75 13.06 33.85
C GLY A 98 4.70 13.06 32.33
N VAL A 99 4.13 12.00 31.76
CA VAL A 99 3.80 11.93 30.33
C VAL A 99 2.29 11.75 30.15
N ALA A 100 1.72 12.39 29.14
CA ALA A 100 0.33 12.18 28.75
C ALA A 100 0.23 12.11 27.22
N CYS A 101 -0.83 11.48 26.73
CA CYS A 101 -1.10 11.40 25.29
C CYS A 101 -2.54 11.80 24.98
N VAL A 102 -2.73 12.63 23.95
CA VAL A 102 -4.05 13.09 23.49
C VAL A 102 -4.28 12.65 22.06
N GLY A 103 -5.47 12.12 21.80
CA GLY A 103 -5.94 11.81 20.45
C GLY A 103 -5.15 10.68 19.77
N MET A 104 -4.65 9.73 20.55
CA MET A 104 -3.93 8.56 20.03
C MET A 104 -4.88 7.54 19.40
N HIS A 105 -4.32 6.60 18.63
CA HIS A 105 -5.07 5.56 17.94
C HIS A 105 -4.54 4.16 18.22
N ALA A 106 -5.33 3.15 17.85
CA ALA A 106 -4.94 1.75 17.97
C ALA A 106 -3.76 1.39 17.05
N ALA A 107 -3.13 0.25 17.34
CA ALA A 107 -1.93 -0.19 16.64
C ALA A 107 -2.23 -0.69 15.21
N ALA A 108 -1.25 -0.58 14.31
CA ALA A 108 -1.37 -1.07 12.93
C ALA A 108 -1.84 -2.54 12.89
N GLY A 109 -2.77 -2.85 11.97
CA GLY A 109 -3.33 -4.21 11.83
C GLY A 109 -4.42 -4.57 12.86
N THR A 110 -4.91 -3.60 13.64
CA THR A 110 -6.09 -3.75 14.51
C THR A 110 -7.31 -3.04 13.91
N GLY A 111 -8.49 -3.28 14.48
CA GLY A 111 -9.76 -2.70 14.00
C GLY A 111 -10.04 -1.25 14.41
N GLY A 112 -9.08 -0.55 15.02
CA GLY A 112 -9.27 0.83 15.48
C GLY A 112 -9.26 1.84 14.33
N PHE A 113 -9.86 3.00 14.56
CA PHE A 113 -9.96 4.06 13.54
C PHE A 113 -8.56 4.62 13.21
N GLY A 114 -8.21 4.63 11.92
CA GLY A 114 -6.91 5.10 11.45
C GLY A 114 -5.72 4.33 12.04
N ALA A 115 -5.90 3.06 12.40
CA ALA A 115 -4.91 2.28 13.12
C ALA A 115 -3.58 2.12 12.36
N HIS A 116 -2.50 2.68 12.90
CA HIS A 116 -1.14 2.59 12.35
C HIS A 116 -0.06 2.67 13.44
N THR A 117 1.22 2.55 13.08
CA THR A 117 2.34 2.69 14.03
C THR A 117 3.61 3.15 13.30
N GLY A 118 4.07 4.36 13.61
CA GLY A 118 5.19 5.03 12.97
C GLY A 118 4.94 5.48 11.53
N GLY A 119 3.77 5.15 10.97
CA GLY A 119 3.36 5.41 9.59
C GLY A 119 2.55 4.25 8.99
N PRO A 120 2.14 4.35 7.71
CA PRO A 120 1.21 3.39 7.09
C PRO A 120 1.87 2.09 6.60
N LEU A 121 3.20 2.03 6.61
CA LEU A 121 3.96 1.00 5.90
C LEU A 121 4.17 -0.29 6.68
N CYS A 122 4.01 -0.31 8.01
CA CYS A 122 4.34 -1.51 8.77
C CYS A 122 3.58 -1.68 10.08
N VAL A 123 3.62 -2.92 10.58
CA VAL A 123 3.19 -3.31 11.92
C VAL A 123 4.41 -3.49 12.81
N TRP A 124 4.40 -2.88 13.98
CA TRP A 124 5.47 -3.01 14.98
C TRP A 124 5.05 -4.01 16.05
N THR A 125 5.95 -4.94 16.37
CA THR A 125 5.72 -5.91 17.44
C THR A 125 6.91 -6.04 18.38
N CYS A 126 6.65 -6.36 19.64
CA CYS A 126 7.65 -6.76 20.63
C CYS A 126 7.18 -8.04 21.31
N ALA A 127 8.02 -9.08 21.30
CA ALA A 127 7.66 -10.40 21.84
C ALA A 127 6.30 -10.93 21.34
N GLY A 128 6.00 -10.71 20.04
CA GLY A 128 4.76 -11.14 19.40
C GLY A 128 3.53 -10.28 19.67
N ARG A 129 3.63 -9.24 20.50
CA ARG A 129 2.54 -8.28 20.73
C ARG A 129 2.70 -7.07 19.82
N THR A 130 1.64 -6.72 19.10
CA THR A 130 1.57 -5.47 18.35
C THR A 130 1.60 -4.27 19.31
N LEU A 131 2.29 -3.21 18.90
CA LEU A 131 2.48 -1.99 19.69
C LEU A 131 1.78 -0.80 19.02
N SER A 132 0.99 -0.04 19.77
CA SER A 132 0.53 1.28 19.34
C SER A 132 1.60 2.35 19.60
N GLU A 133 1.48 3.52 18.98
CA GLU A 133 2.35 4.66 19.28
C GLU A 133 2.24 5.11 20.74
N ALA A 134 1.04 5.03 21.33
CA ALA A 134 0.86 5.25 22.75
C ALA A 134 1.68 4.26 23.59
N GLU A 135 1.71 2.97 23.23
CA GLU A 135 2.55 1.99 23.93
C GLU A 135 4.06 2.26 23.75
N LEU A 136 4.49 2.79 22.59
CA LEU A 136 5.88 3.22 22.39
C LEU A 136 6.23 4.38 23.35
N VAL A 137 5.36 5.39 23.47
CA VAL A 137 5.53 6.51 24.41
C VAL A 137 5.58 6.01 25.86
N LEU A 138 4.64 5.15 26.26
CA LEU A 138 4.59 4.60 27.62
C LEU A 138 5.83 3.76 27.94
N ALA A 139 6.36 3.02 26.97
CA ALA A 139 7.56 2.23 27.14
C ALA A 139 8.84 3.08 27.24
N LEU A 140 8.93 4.18 26.48
CA LEU A 140 10.00 5.17 26.64
C LEU A 140 9.94 5.84 28.02
N ALA A 141 8.72 6.17 28.48
CA ALA A 141 8.50 6.75 29.79
C ALA A 141 8.84 5.79 30.94
N ALA A 142 8.49 4.51 30.81
CA ALA A 142 8.86 3.46 31.76
C ALA A 142 10.39 3.38 31.93
N GLU A 143 11.14 3.39 30.83
CA GLU A 143 12.62 3.38 30.86
C GLU A 143 13.19 4.65 31.49
N ALA A 144 12.57 5.80 31.27
CA ALA A 144 12.98 7.07 31.87
C ALA A 144 12.54 7.23 33.34
N GLY A 145 11.76 6.29 33.90
CA GLY A 145 11.18 6.42 35.24
C GLY A 145 10.15 7.54 35.35
N VAL A 146 9.51 7.91 34.24
CA VAL A 146 8.49 8.97 34.17
C VAL A 146 7.10 8.33 34.20
N PRO A 147 6.24 8.67 35.17
CA PRO A 147 4.90 8.10 35.27
C PRO A 147 3.97 8.64 34.18
N ALA A 148 3.04 7.80 33.72
CA ALA A 148 2.03 8.19 32.73
C ALA A 148 0.76 8.71 33.40
N VAL A 149 0.31 9.90 33.03
CA VAL A 149 -0.89 10.54 33.57
C VAL A 149 -2.13 9.96 32.91
N PHE A 150 -2.22 10.05 31.57
CA PHE A 150 -3.34 9.51 30.82
C PHE A 150 -3.04 9.32 29.34
N VAL A 151 -3.91 8.57 28.66
CA VAL A 151 -4.01 8.47 27.20
C VAL A 151 -5.46 8.74 26.78
N SER A 152 -5.68 9.44 25.66
CA SER A 152 -7.01 9.51 25.01
C SER A 152 -7.00 8.97 23.59
N GLY A 153 -8.14 8.45 23.13
CA GLY A 153 -8.29 7.82 21.82
C GLY A 153 -9.58 6.99 21.70
N ASP A 154 -9.59 6.03 20.78
CA ASP A 154 -10.74 5.14 20.54
C ASP A 154 -10.87 3.97 21.53
N ASP A 155 -11.97 3.24 21.45
CA ASP A 155 -12.26 2.08 22.29
C ASP A 155 -11.32 0.88 22.03
N VAL A 156 -10.79 0.75 20.81
CA VAL A 156 -9.84 -0.31 20.46
C VAL A 156 -8.49 -0.09 21.13
N LEU A 157 -7.97 1.15 21.11
CA LEU A 157 -6.77 1.51 21.86
C LEU A 157 -6.99 1.34 23.37
N ARG A 158 -8.17 1.74 23.88
CA ARG A 158 -8.53 1.56 25.29
C ARG A 158 -8.36 0.10 25.74
N ALA A 159 -8.85 -0.85 24.93
CA ALA A 159 -8.77 -2.27 25.26
C ALA A 159 -7.31 -2.76 25.39
N GLY A 160 -6.38 -2.23 24.58
CA GLY A 160 -4.96 -2.56 24.66
C GLY A 160 -4.22 -1.94 25.87
N LEU A 161 -4.80 -0.89 26.46
CA LEU A 161 -4.21 -0.14 27.58
C LEU A 161 -4.95 -0.31 28.90
N GLU A 162 -6.00 -1.14 28.92
CA GLU A 162 -6.88 -1.27 30.07
C GLU A 162 -6.11 -1.60 31.36
N GLY A 163 -6.38 -0.82 32.43
CA GLY A 163 -5.76 -0.99 33.74
C GLY A 163 -4.29 -0.55 33.84
N ARG A 164 -3.65 -0.11 32.75
CA ARG A 164 -2.24 0.32 32.74
C ARG A 164 -2.06 1.83 32.94
N VAL A 165 -3.00 2.62 32.46
CA VAL A 165 -2.95 4.08 32.47
C VAL A 165 -4.36 4.65 32.55
N GLY A 166 -4.52 5.86 33.10
CA GLY A 166 -5.78 6.60 32.99
C GLY A 166 -6.17 6.77 31.52
N TYR A 167 -7.45 6.56 31.18
CA TYR A 167 -7.89 6.59 29.79
C TYR A 167 -9.13 7.45 29.57
N VAL A 168 -9.14 8.22 28.48
CA VAL A 168 -10.32 8.96 27.99
C VAL A 168 -10.71 8.45 26.61
N CYS A 169 -11.81 7.70 26.53
CA CYS A 169 -12.36 7.22 25.27
C CYS A 169 -13.08 8.37 24.57
N THR A 170 -12.56 8.86 23.45
CA THR A 170 -13.11 10.01 22.71
C THR A 170 -14.15 9.60 21.68
N LYS A 171 -14.01 8.38 21.14
CA LYS A 171 -14.84 7.83 20.07
C LYS A 171 -14.91 6.30 20.14
N THR A 172 -15.85 5.72 19.40
CA THR A 172 -15.95 4.28 19.15
C THR A 172 -15.60 4.00 17.70
N ALA A 173 -14.63 3.12 17.44
CA ALA A 173 -14.27 2.70 16.09
C ALA A 173 -15.38 1.80 15.50
N VAL A 174 -15.85 2.14 14.31
CA VAL A 174 -16.78 1.30 13.53
C VAL A 174 -16.00 0.43 12.55
N SER A 175 -14.94 0.99 11.98
CA SER A 175 -13.94 0.32 11.16
C SER A 175 -12.62 1.09 11.26
N THR A 176 -11.61 0.61 10.54
CA THR A 176 -10.36 1.36 10.36
C THR A 176 -10.54 2.70 9.64
N GLU A 177 -11.69 2.95 9.04
CA GLU A 177 -11.97 4.14 8.22
C GLU A 177 -13.05 5.06 8.80
N ARG A 178 -13.82 4.56 9.78
CA ARG A 178 -14.96 5.28 10.35
C ARG A 178 -15.03 5.11 11.85
N ALA A 179 -15.41 6.19 12.54
CA ALA A 179 -15.69 6.19 13.97
C ALA A 179 -16.99 6.93 14.28
N VAL A 180 -17.44 6.80 15.53
CA VAL A 180 -18.53 7.60 16.10
C VAL A 180 -18.00 8.28 17.34
N SER A 181 -17.86 9.59 17.28
CA SER A 181 -17.34 10.39 18.39
C SER A 181 -18.37 10.65 19.49
N ARG A 182 -17.86 10.78 20.72
CA ARG A 182 -18.61 11.41 21.81
C ARG A 182 -18.74 12.91 21.55
N ALA A 183 -19.63 13.56 22.32
CA ALA A 183 -19.76 15.01 22.28
C ALA A 183 -18.42 15.66 22.69
N PRO A 184 -17.85 16.58 21.89
CA PRO A 184 -16.57 17.22 22.19
C PRO A 184 -16.54 17.85 23.59
N GLU A 185 -17.61 18.50 24.03
CA GLU A 185 -17.69 19.17 25.33
C GLU A 185 -17.50 18.19 26.50
N GLU A 186 -18.06 16.98 26.39
CA GLU A 186 -17.89 15.92 27.39
C GLU A 186 -16.45 15.40 27.42
N VAL A 187 -15.83 15.26 26.24
CA VAL A 187 -14.44 14.83 26.11
C VAL A 187 -13.49 15.87 26.72
N LEU A 188 -13.69 17.15 26.43
CA LEU A 188 -12.89 18.24 27.00
C LEU A 188 -12.95 18.27 28.53
N GLU A 189 -14.14 18.14 29.10
CA GLU A 189 -14.30 18.12 30.56
C GLU A 189 -13.66 16.89 31.20
N GLU A 190 -13.79 15.74 30.56
CA GLU A 190 -13.14 14.52 31.03
C GLU A 190 -11.61 14.59 30.94
N LEU A 191 -11.05 15.14 29.87
CA LEU A 191 -9.62 15.37 29.69
C LEU A 191 -9.07 16.25 30.82
N ARG A 192 -9.69 17.40 31.11
CA ARG A 192 -9.27 18.28 32.24
C ARG A 192 -9.19 17.51 33.55
N ARG A 193 -10.24 16.76 33.86
CA ARG A 193 -10.37 16.00 35.11
C ARG A 193 -9.36 14.86 35.21
N VAL A 194 -9.11 14.14 34.12
CA VAL A 194 -8.18 13.00 34.11
C VAL A 194 -6.73 13.49 34.10
N ALA A 195 -6.42 14.57 33.39
CA ALA A 195 -5.11 15.22 33.39
C ALA A 195 -4.71 15.79 34.78
N ALA A 196 -5.67 16.09 35.64
CA ALA A 196 -5.43 16.54 37.01
C ALA A 196 -5.08 15.40 38.00
N ARG A 197 -5.07 14.14 37.55
CA ARG A 197 -4.78 12.97 38.40
C ARG A 197 -3.27 12.72 38.53
N PRO A 198 -2.82 12.03 39.60
CA PRO A 198 -1.44 11.56 39.67
C PRO A 198 -1.15 10.55 38.55
N GLY A 199 0.08 10.60 38.03
CA GLY A 199 0.55 9.60 37.06
C GLY A 199 0.74 8.22 37.69
N GLN A 200 0.78 7.21 36.81
CA GLN A 200 0.95 5.81 37.14
C GLN A 200 2.26 5.30 36.52
N ASP A 201 3.06 4.61 37.32
CA ASP A 201 4.28 3.96 36.84
C ASP A 201 3.92 2.92 35.77
N GLN A 202 4.74 2.89 34.71
CA GLN A 202 4.54 1.99 33.58
C GLN A 202 5.48 0.80 33.69
N ALA A 203 4.96 -0.39 33.40
CA ALA A 203 5.80 -1.57 33.26
C ALA A 203 6.64 -1.45 31.98
N PRO A 204 7.94 -1.77 32.02
CA PRO A 204 8.77 -1.79 30.82
C PRO A 204 8.26 -2.87 29.85
N LEU A 205 8.46 -2.64 28.55
CA LEU A 205 8.26 -3.70 27.56
C LEU A 205 9.26 -4.84 27.79
N PRO A 206 8.93 -6.07 27.35
CA PRO A 206 9.87 -7.18 27.37
C PRO A 206 11.21 -6.79 26.72
N ASP A 207 12.30 -7.32 27.27
CA ASP A 207 13.63 -7.18 26.68
C ASP A 207 13.76 -8.11 25.46
N ALA A 208 13.10 -7.71 24.37
CA ALA A 208 13.07 -8.41 23.10
C ALA A 208 13.25 -7.41 21.95
N PRO A 209 13.73 -7.88 20.78
CA PRO A 209 13.81 -7.05 19.58
C PRO A 209 12.45 -6.48 19.19
N LEU A 210 12.47 -5.29 18.56
CA LEU A 210 11.30 -4.78 17.83
C LEU A 210 11.31 -5.38 16.43
N VAL A 211 10.19 -5.95 16.01
CA VAL A 211 10.00 -6.51 14.67
C VAL A 211 9.06 -5.59 13.90
N LEU A 212 9.51 -5.14 12.73
CA LEU A 212 8.74 -4.31 11.80
C LEU A 212 8.35 -5.19 10.60
N CYS A 213 7.05 -5.33 10.36
CA CYS A 213 6.48 -6.08 9.25
C CYS A 213 5.93 -5.13 8.19
N PHE A 214 6.64 -4.97 7.07
CA PHE A 214 6.34 -4.02 6.00
C PHE A 214 5.30 -4.54 5.00
N LYS A 215 4.73 -3.64 4.18
CA LYS A 215 3.80 -4.00 3.10
C LYS A 215 4.51 -4.62 1.88
N SER A 216 5.78 -4.29 1.66
CA SER A 216 6.59 -4.78 0.54
C SER A 216 7.96 -5.30 0.97
N ALA A 217 8.53 -6.19 0.16
CA ALA A 217 9.90 -6.65 0.33
C ALA A 217 10.93 -5.56 0.00
N HIS A 218 10.58 -4.62 -0.89
CA HIS A 218 11.39 -3.44 -1.15
C HIS A 218 11.55 -2.56 0.10
N GLN A 219 10.44 -2.24 0.80
CA GLN A 219 10.45 -1.50 2.06
C GLN A 219 11.32 -2.20 3.13
N ALA A 220 11.20 -3.53 3.28
CA ALA A 220 12.04 -4.29 4.21
C ALA A 220 13.54 -4.24 3.82
N THR A 221 13.85 -4.22 2.52
CA THR A 221 15.22 -4.08 2.02
C THR A 221 15.80 -2.70 2.29
N LEU A 222 14.98 -1.65 2.18
CA LEU A 222 15.38 -0.28 2.58
C LEU A 222 15.65 -0.22 4.08
N ALA A 223 14.77 -0.77 4.90
CA ALA A 223 14.95 -0.83 6.35
C ALA A 223 16.24 -1.56 6.76
N GLU A 224 16.59 -2.66 6.09
CA GLU A 224 17.82 -3.43 6.33
C GLU A 224 19.09 -2.59 6.15
N ARG A 225 19.11 -1.62 5.23
CA ARG A 225 20.26 -0.70 5.00
C ARG A 225 20.60 0.15 6.21
N THR A 226 19.70 0.26 7.18
CA THR A 226 19.91 1.01 8.43
C THR A 226 20.60 0.18 9.52
N GLY A 227 20.89 -1.09 9.25
CA GLY A 227 21.44 -2.05 10.21
C GLY A 227 20.38 -2.94 10.88
N ALA A 228 19.11 -2.83 10.49
CA ALA A 228 18.08 -3.79 10.87
C ALA A 228 18.39 -5.17 10.28
N ARG A 229 18.10 -6.26 11.00
CA ARG A 229 18.34 -7.63 10.54
C ARG A 229 17.11 -8.17 9.82
N ARG A 230 17.27 -8.61 8.56
CA ARG A 230 16.20 -9.28 7.80
C ARG A 230 15.79 -10.60 8.47
N LEU A 231 14.48 -10.81 8.62
CA LEU A 231 13.89 -12.05 9.12
C LEU A 231 13.31 -12.89 7.97
N ASP A 232 12.61 -12.25 7.05
CA ASP A 232 12.05 -12.84 5.83
C ASP A 232 11.78 -11.74 4.80
N ALA A 233 11.02 -12.05 3.74
CA ALA A 233 10.69 -11.10 2.68
C ALA A 233 10.17 -9.75 3.19
N TYR A 234 9.35 -9.72 4.23
CA TYR A 234 8.62 -8.51 4.68
C TYR A 234 9.02 -8.02 6.06
N ARG A 235 9.74 -8.83 6.85
CA ARG A 235 10.06 -8.52 8.24
C ARG A 235 11.53 -8.23 8.45
N VAL A 236 11.79 -7.19 9.23
CA VAL A 236 13.09 -6.91 9.83
C VAL A 236 12.95 -6.83 11.34
N GLU A 237 14.04 -7.10 12.07
CA GLU A 237 14.12 -6.82 13.49
C GLU A 237 15.21 -5.79 13.78
N VAL A 238 14.99 -5.01 14.83
CA VAL A 238 15.99 -4.11 15.41
C VAL A 238 16.21 -4.45 16.88
N SER A 239 17.48 -4.49 17.25
CA SER A 239 17.95 -4.79 18.59
C SER A 239 18.67 -3.59 19.20
N GLY A 240 18.79 -3.58 20.53
CA GLY A 240 19.39 -2.50 21.31
C GLY A 240 19.42 -2.88 22.79
N ARG A 241 20.37 -2.30 23.54
CA ARG A 241 20.56 -2.58 24.98
C ARG A 241 19.47 -1.97 25.84
N THR A 242 18.88 -0.89 25.35
CA THR A 242 17.75 -0.19 25.98
C THR A 242 16.58 -0.15 25.01
N PHE A 243 15.38 0.07 25.52
CA PHE A 243 14.22 0.31 24.69
C PHE A 243 14.38 1.61 23.88
N ARG A 244 14.97 2.67 24.44
CA ARG A 244 15.33 3.90 23.69
C ARG A 244 16.19 3.59 22.46
N GLU A 245 17.20 2.73 22.59
CA GLU A 245 18.05 2.31 21.47
C GLU A 245 17.24 1.53 20.43
N ARG A 246 16.42 0.55 20.86
CA ARG A 246 15.56 -0.22 19.96
C ARG A 246 14.58 0.67 19.19
N TYR A 247 13.91 1.59 19.88
CA TYR A 247 13.00 2.57 19.29
C TYR A 247 13.73 3.46 18.27
N THR A 248 14.91 3.98 18.62
CA THR A 248 15.71 4.82 17.72
C THR A 248 16.11 4.08 16.44
N HIS A 249 16.54 2.81 16.57
CA HIS A 249 16.85 1.98 15.40
C HIS A 249 15.61 1.69 14.56
N ALA A 250 14.47 1.39 15.19
CA ALA A 250 13.20 1.14 14.50
C ALA A 250 12.72 2.38 13.73
N ARG A 251 12.83 3.57 14.32
CA ARG A 251 12.48 4.84 13.67
C ARG A 251 13.36 5.12 12.46
N ARG A 252 14.67 4.85 12.53
CA ARG A 252 15.57 4.96 11.36
C ARG A 252 15.19 3.99 10.26
N ALA A 253 14.93 2.73 10.60
CA ALA A 253 14.48 1.71 9.66
C ALA A 253 13.17 2.10 8.97
N MET A 254 12.20 2.60 9.74
CA MET A 254 10.91 3.08 9.22
C MET A 254 11.07 4.33 8.35
N ALA A 255 11.92 5.29 8.73
CA ALA A 255 12.17 6.48 7.93
C ALA A 255 12.84 6.16 6.58
N GLU A 256 13.77 5.20 6.56
CA GLU A 256 14.41 4.73 5.34
C GLU A 256 13.41 4.02 4.41
N ALA A 257 12.59 3.12 4.97
CA ALA A 257 11.50 2.47 4.23
C ALA A 257 10.45 3.48 3.73
N GLY A 258 10.20 4.55 4.48
CA GLY A 258 9.28 5.63 4.16
C GLY A 258 9.58 6.39 2.88
N ARG A 259 10.82 6.33 2.37
CA ARG A 259 11.25 7.05 1.15
C ARG A 259 10.53 6.61 -0.12
N VAL A 260 9.82 5.49 -0.08
CA VAL A 260 8.94 5.04 -1.18
C VAL A 260 7.71 5.93 -1.36
N LEU A 261 7.30 6.65 -0.31
CA LEU A 261 6.13 7.51 -0.33
C LEU A 261 6.47 8.88 -0.95
N PRO A 262 5.63 9.41 -1.86
CA PRO A 262 5.78 10.77 -2.36
C PRO A 262 5.75 11.78 -1.21
N GLY A 263 6.72 12.71 -1.18
CA GLY A 263 6.78 13.76 -0.15
C GLY A 263 7.32 13.30 1.21
N ALA A 264 7.89 12.08 1.32
CA ALA A 264 8.62 11.63 2.51
C ALA A 264 9.91 12.45 2.72
N GLY A 265 9.78 13.59 3.40
CA GLY A 265 10.88 14.40 3.90
C GLY A 265 11.52 13.83 5.17
N SER A 266 12.31 14.66 5.87
CA SER A 266 13.22 14.33 6.98
C SER A 266 12.56 13.83 8.27
N GLY A 267 11.90 12.66 8.24
CA GLY A 267 11.62 11.86 9.43
C GLY A 267 10.18 11.81 9.94
N SER A 268 9.29 12.70 9.47
CA SER A 268 7.85 12.67 9.78
C SER A 268 7.02 12.45 8.53
N PHE A 269 6.02 11.57 8.64
CA PHE A 269 5.09 11.22 7.57
C PHE A 269 3.98 12.28 7.46
N VAL A 270 3.47 12.50 6.25
CA VAL A 270 2.31 13.38 6.01
C VAL A 270 1.20 12.58 5.36
N PHE A 271 -0.04 12.70 5.86
CA PHE A 271 -1.19 12.04 5.23
C PHE A 271 -1.36 12.50 3.77
N THR A 272 -1.13 11.58 2.83
CA THR A 272 -1.47 11.71 1.40
C THR A 272 -2.54 10.68 1.02
N PRO A 273 -3.22 10.83 -0.14
CA PRO A 273 -4.13 9.80 -0.65
C PRO A 273 -3.49 8.41 -0.75
N GLU A 274 -2.27 8.31 -1.25
CA GLU A 274 -1.53 7.04 -1.40
C GLU A 274 -1.27 6.41 -0.04
N ALA A 275 -0.91 7.23 0.94
CA ALA A 275 -0.60 6.74 2.26
C ALA A 275 -1.85 6.31 3.04
N LEU A 276 -2.98 7.00 2.85
CA LEU A 276 -4.27 6.50 3.33
C LEU A 276 -4.64 5.18 2.66
N ALA A 277 -4.36 4.99 1.37
CA ALA A 277 -4.58 3.72 0.71
C ALA A 277 -3.71 2.61 1.35
N LEU A 278 -2.45 2.88 1.67
CA LEU A 278 -1.58 1.90 2.34
C LEU A 278 -2.01 1.55 3.78
N LEU A 279 -2.73 2.45 4.48
CA LEU A 279 -3.38 2.09 5.76
C LEU A 279 -4.43 1.01 5.57
N ARG A 280 -5.20 1.09 4.47
CA ARG A 280 -6.26 0.15 4.13
C ARG A 280 -5.72 -1.17 3.62
N LEU A 281 -4.55 -1.14 2.98
CA LEU A 281 -3.88 -2.33 2.49
C LEU A 281 -3.45 -3.22 3.67
N PRO A 282 -3.87 -4.49 3.77
CA PRO A 282 -3.38 -5.38 4.81
C PRO A 282 -1.87 -5.65 4.67
N GLY A 283 -1.23 -6.03 5.77
CA GLY A 283 0.13 -6.57 5.70
C GLY A 283 0.16 -7.98 5.08
N PRO A 284 1.35 -8.58 4.94
CA PRO A 284 1.49 -10.00 4.59
C PRO A 284 0.63 -10.88 5.53
N PRO A 285 -0.08 -11.89 5.00
CA PRO A 285 -0.94 -12.74 5.81
C PRO A 285 -0.09 -13.55 6.80
N ALA A 286 -0.61 -13.73 8.02
CA ALA A 286 0.11 -14.46 9.07
C ALA A 286 0.30 -15.96 8.75
N VAL A 287 -0.60 -16.52 7.93
CA VAL A 287 -0.56 -17.89 7.42
C VAL A 287 -0.51 -17.81 5.90
N PRO A 288 0.35 -18.60 5.23
CA PRO A 288 0.34 -18.67 3.77
C PRO A 288 -1.07 -18.97 3.24
N PRO A 289 -1.58 -18.21 2.26
CA PRO A 289 -2.90 -18.46 1.70
C PRO A 289 -2.96 -19.82 1.00
N PRO A 290 -4.15 -20.42 0.88
CA PRO A 290 -4.31 -21.72 0.22
C PRO A 290 -3.87 -21.65 -1.25
N ALA A 291 -3.34 -22.76 -1.76
CA ALA A 291 -3.03 -22.88 -3.18
C ALA A 291 -4.31 -22.80 -4.00
N ARG A 292 -4.41 -21.79 -4.88
CA ARG A 292 -5.58 -21.49 -5.73
C ARG A 292 -5.66 -22.41 -6.96
N ALA A 293 -5.42 -23.70 -6.74
CA ALA A 293 -5.29 -24.68 -7.82
C ALA A 293 -6.60 -24.87 -8.59
N ARG A 294 -7.72 -24.96 -7.86
CA ARG A 294 -9.04 -25.12 -8.45
C ARG A 294 -9.43 -23.90 -9.28
N GLU A 295 -9.21 -22.70 -8.75
CA GLU A 295 -9.50 -21.45 -9.43
C GLU A 295 -8.68 -21.32 -10.71
N ALA A 296 -7.40 -21.72 -10.66
CA ALA A 296 -6.51 -21.75 -11.82
C ALA A 296 -6.99 -22.73 -12.91
N GLU A 297 -7.43 -23.94 -12.52
CA GLU A 297 -7.96 -24.95 -13.45
C GLU A 297 -9.28 -24.49 -14.10
N LEU A 298 -10.19 -23.93 -13.31
CA LEU A 298 -11.45 -23.39 -13.83
C LEU A 298 -11.21 -22.21 -14.78
N ALA A 299 -10.29 -21.30 -14.44
CA ALA A 299 -9.92 -20.18 -15.29
C ALA A 299 -9.32 -20.66 -16.62
N LEU A 300 -8.51 -21.72 -16.60
CA LEU A 300 -7.95 -22.33 -17.81
C LEU A 300 -9.05 -22.89 -18.72
N ASP A 301 -9.98 -23.67 -18.17
CA ASP A 301 -11.08 -24.26 -18.94
C ASP A 301 -11.97 -23.17 -19.56
N ALA A 302 -12.33 -22.15 -18.78
CA ALA A 302 -13.11 -21.01 -19.25
C ALA A 302 -12.38 -20.21 -20.33
N PHE A 303 -11.10 -19.91 -20.13
CA PHE A 303 -10.25 -19.21 -21.09
C PHE A 303 -10.20 -19.97 -22.43
N LEU A 304 -10.01 -21.29 -22.38
CA LEU A 304 -9.98 -22.11 -23.59
C LEU A 304 -11.35 -22.15 -24.29
N ALA A 305 -12.45 -22.16 -23.54
CA ALA A 305 -13.78 -22.09 -24.14
C ALA A 305 -14.05 -20.73 -24.82
N LEU A 306 -13.72 -19.63 -24.12
CA LEU A 306 -13.93 -18.26 -24.60
C LEU A 306 -13.09 -17.91 -25.83
N THR A 307 -11.92 -18.53 -25.98
CA THR A 307 -10.99 -18.30 -27.10
C THR A 307 -11.05 -19.40 -28.17
N ALA A 308 -12.14 -20.16 -28.22
CA ALA A 308 -12.38 -21.18 -29.24
C ALA A 308 -12.74 -20.62 -30.64
N GLY A 309 -12.98 -19.30 -30.74
CA GLY A 309 -13.33 -18.63 -31.99
C GLY A 309 -12.21 -18.64 -33.04
N GLU A 310 -12.60 -18.48 -34.29
CA GLU A 310 -11.69 -18.39 -35.44
C GLU A 310 -11.39 -16.94 -35.87
N ASP A 311 -11.95 -15.95 -35.19
CA ASP A 311 -11.69 -14.54 -35.44
C ASP A 311 -10.28 -14.10 -34.98
N ASP A 312 -9.81 -12.96 -35.49
CA ASP A 312 -8.48 -12.42 -35.20
C ASP A 312 -8.24 -12.25 -33.69
N ALA A 313 -9.25 -11.80 -32.93
CA ALA A 313 -9.14 -11.54 -31.50
C ALA A 313 -9.04 -12.83 -30.68
N SER A 314 -9.92 -13.80 -30.93
CA SER A 314 -9.86 -15.11 -30.28
C SER A 314 -8.51 -15.80 -30.50
N ARG A 315 -7.99 -15.77 -31.75
CA ARG A 315 -6.70 -16.39 -32.10
C ARG A 315 -5.52 -15.68 -31.43
N ALA A 316 -5.47 -14.36 -31.51
CA ALA A 316 -4.40 -13.56 -30.94
C ALA A 316 -4.34 -13.69 -29.42
N LEU A 317 -5.48 -13.50 -28.74
CA LEU A 317 -5.57 -13.61 -27.30
C LEU A 317 -5.15 -15.01 -26.83
N ARG A 318 -5.64 -16.06 -27.50
CA ARG A 318 -5.26 -17.45 -27.18
C ARG A 318 -3.75 -17.67 -27.22
N ALA A 319 -3.13 -17.28 -28.32
CA ALA A 319 -1.72 -17.52 -28.53
C ALA A 319 -0.85 -16.67 -27.60
N LEU A 320 -1.21 -15.40 -27.39
CA LEU A 320 -0.48 -14.50 -26.49
C LEU A 320 -0.55 -14.98 -25.05
N THR A 321 -1.73 -15.28 -24.51
CA THR A 321 -1.87 -15.73 -23.12
C THR A 321 -1.15 -17.06 -22.89
N LEU A 322 -1.25 -18.03 -23.79
CA LEU A 322 -0.51 -19.30 -23.65
C LEU A 322 1.01 -19.08 -23.75
N HIS A 323 1.45 -18.14 -24.58
CA HIS A 323 2.86 -17.74 -24.67
C HIS A 323 3.37 -17.12 -23.36
N MET A 324 2.60 -16.19 -22.79
CA MET A 324 2.88 -15.58 -21.49
C MET A 324 2.90 -16.63 -20.37
N LEU A 325 1.89 -17.50 -20.34
CA LEU A 325 1.72 -18.53 -19.31
C LEU A 325 2.90 -19.50 -19.26
N GLU A 326 3.40 -19.94 -20.41
CA GLU A 326 4.58 -20.81 -20.48
C GLU A 326 5.84 -20.13 -19.90
N GLY A 327 5.96 -18.80 -19.99
CA GLY A 327 7.08 -18.06 -19.40
C GLY A 327 6.88 -17.77 -17.91
N HIS A 328 5.66 -17.40 -17.53
CA HIS A 328 5.32 -16.92 -16.19
C HIS A 328 5.15 -18.05 -15.16
N ALA A 329 4.66 -19.21 -15.61
CA ALA A 329 4.34 -20.36 -14.78
C ALA A 329 4.73 -21.67 -15.48
N PRO A 330 6.02 -21.89 -15.79
CA PRO A 330 6.47 -23.01 -16.62
C PRO A 330 6.17 -24.38 -16.00
N GLY A 331 6.26 -24.53 -14.69
CA GLY A 331 5.93 -25.77 -13.98
C GLY A 331 4.45 -26.10 -14.07
N VAL A 332 3.57 -25.13 -13.81
CA VAL A 332 2.11 -25.25 -14.00
C VAL A 332 1.77 -25.57 -15.45
N PHE A 333 2.34 -24.81 -16.39
CA PHE A 333 2.12 -24.99 -17.84
C PHE A 333 2.45 -26.42 -18.29
N ALA A 334 3.59 -26.96 -17.85
CA ALA A 334 4.01 -28.33 -18.13
C ALA A 334 3.06 -29.37 -17.50
N ARG A 335 2.64 -29.16 -16.24
CA ARG A 335 1.70 -30.06 -15.55
C ARG A 335 0.34 -30.14 -16.24
N TRP A 336 -0.13 -29.03 -16.81
CA TRP A 336 -1.37 -28.98 -17.58
C TRP A 336 -1.25 -29.49 -19.02
N GLY A 337 -0.04 -29.88 -19.46
CA GLY A 337 0.17 -30.45 -20.80
C GLY A 337 -0.14 -29.48 -21.94
N LEU A 338 0.11 -28.18 -21.75
CA LEU A 338 -0.29 -27.13 -22.69
C LEU A 338 0.63 -26.97 -23.92
N GLY A 339 1.69 -27.79 -24.03
CA GLY A 339 2.66 -27.71 -25.13
C GLY A 339 2.03 -27.81 -26.53
N ALA A 340 1.24 -28.85 -26.79
CA ALA A 340 0.56 -28.99 -28.09
C ALA A 340 -0.45 -27.85 -28.33
N ARG A 341 -1.14 -27.40 -27.28
CA ARG A 341 -2.16 -26.33 -27.40
C ARG A 341 -1.53 -24.98 -27.76
N VAL A 342 -0.34 -24.66 -27.23
CA VAL A 342 0.33 -23.41 -27.61
C VAL A 342 0.87 -23.48 -29.03
N GLU A 343 1.35 -24.65 -29.49
CA GLU A 343 1.77 -24.84 -30.89
C GLU A 343 0.59 -24.66 -31.85
N GLU A 344 -0.56 -25.29 -31.57
CA GLU A 344 -1.80 -25.12 -32.34
C GLU A 344 -2.27 -23.65 -32.36
N ALA A 345 -2.26 -22.98 -31.20
CA ALA A 345 -2.67 -21.58 -31.11
C ALA A 345 -1.73 -20.66 -31.90
N VAL A 346 -0.43 -20.92 -31.86
CA VAL A 346 0.59 -20.18 -32.60
C VAL A 346 0.45 -20.42 -34.11
N GLU A 347 0.20 -21.65 -34.55
CA GLU A 347 -0.09 -21.96 -35.95
C GLU A 347 -1.35 -21.23 -36.45
N ALA A 348 -2.41 -21.17 -35.64
CA ALA A 348 -3.64 -20.44 -36.00
C ALA A 348 -3.40 -18.95 -36.33
N LEU A 349 -2.32 -18.34 -35.82
CA LEU A 349 -1.94 -16.96 -36.14
C LEU A 349 -1.54 -16.75 -37.61
N THR A 350 -1.28 -17.81 -38.39
CA THR A 350 -1.06 -17.67 -39.84
C THR A 350 -2.29 -17.17 -40.57
N GLY A 351 -3.48 -17.39 -40.00
CA GLY A 351 -4.74 -16.89 -40.56
C GLY A 351 -5.11 -15.48 -40.10
N VAL A 352 -4.32 -14.83 -39.24
CA VAL A 352 -4.54 -13.43 -38.82
C VAL A 352 -3.88 -12.48 -39.81
N ALA A 353 -4.66 -11.53 -40.33
CA ALA A 353 -4.17 -10.53 -41.28
C ALA A 353 -3.18 -9.56 -40.59
N LEU A 354 -2.14 -9.13 -41.31
CA LEU A 354 -1.15 -8.16 -40.81
C LEU A 354 -1.28 -6.77 -41.50
N GLU A 355 -2.45 -6.50 -42.06
CA GLU A 355 -2.79 -5.24 -42.73
C GLU A 355 -3.60 -4.34 -41.79
N PHE A 356 -3.53 -3.02 -41.98
CA PHE A 356 -4.28 -2.04 -41.19
C PHE A 356 -5.12 -1.15 -42.12
N PRO A 357 -6.25 -1.64 -42.63
CA PRO A 357 -7.14 -0.84 -43.47
C PRO A 357 -7.78 0.30 -42.66
N ALA A 358 -8.18 1.37 -43.35
CA ALA A 358 -8.90 2.47 -42.72
C ALA A 358 -10.21 1.96 -42.08
N GLY A 359 -10.52 2.44 -40.87
CA GLY A 359 -11.71 2.04 -40.11
C GLY A 359 -11.60 0.69 -39.38
N LEU A 360 -10.39 0.12 -39.26
CA LEU A 360 -10.14 -1.03 -38.40
C LEU A 360 -10.43 -0.66 -36.94
N SER A 361 -11.20 -1.49 -36.23
CA SER A 361 -11.50 -1.25 -34.81
C SER A 361 -10.26 -1.45 -33.93
N PRO A 362 -10.13 -0.71 -32.81
CA PRO A 362 -9.03 -0.84 -31.84
C PRO A 362 -8.71 -2.29 -31.45
N ASP A 363 -9.72 -3.08 -31.06
CA ASP A 363 -9.57 -4.46 -30.59
C ASP A 363 -8.93 -5.38 -31.64
N VAL A 364 -9.38 -5.25 -32.90
CA VAL A 364 -8.84 -6.04 -34.02
C VAL A 364 -7.42 -5.59 -34.35
N GLY A 365 -7.14 -4.28 -34.37
CA GLY A 365 -5.78 -3.81 -34.59
C GLY A 365 -4.79 -4.26 -33.51
N MET A 366 -5.21 -4.26 -32.25
CA MET A 366 -4.43 -4.82 -31.14
C MET A 366 -4.15 -6.30 -31.35
N SER A 367 -5.20 -7.08 -31.65
CA SER A 367 -5.09 -8.50 -31.96
C SER A 367 -4.10 -8.80 -33.09
N ARG A 368 -4.02 -7.95 -34.12
CA ARG A 368 -3.07 -8.12 -35.24
C ARG A 368 -1.63 -7.86 -34.84
N VAL A 369 -1.39 -6.86 -33.99
CA VAL A 369 -0.04 -6.57 -33.47
C VAL A 369 0.40 -7.68 -32.50
N ASP A 370 -0.49 -8.16 -31.65
CA ASP A 370 -0.23 -9.29 -30.73
C ASP A 370 0.09 -10.57 -31.51
N ALA A 371 -0.72 -10.88 -32.53
CA ALA A 371 -0.47 -12.00 -33.42
C ALA A 371 0.90 -11.88 -34.12
N TRP A 372 1.23 -10.70 -34.64
CA TRP A 372 2.55 -10.47 -35.25
C TRP A 372 3.69 -10.64 -34.24
N TYR A 373 3.54 -10.11 -33.04
CA TYR A 373 4.53 -10.22 -31.97
C TYR A 373 4.79 -11.69 -31.62
N VAL A 374 3.73 -12.46 -31.32
CA VAL A 374 3.84 -13.87 -30.93
C VAL A 374 4.42 -14.72 -32.06
N ARG A 375 3.97 -14.52 -33.32
CA ARG A 375 4.55 -15.20 -34.48
C ARG A 375 6.07 -14.99 -34.54
N GLY A 376 6.48 -13.75 -34.31
CA GLY A 376 7.88 -13.37 -34.31
C GLY A 376 8.67 -13.98 -33.16
N GLU A 377 8.13 -14.02 -31.94
CA GLU A 377 8.77 -14.66 -30.77
C GLU A 377 8.90 -16.18 -30.94
N ARG A 378 7.94 -16.80 -31.65
CA ARG A 378 7.88 -18.24 -31.88
C ARG A 378 8.56 -18.70 -33.17
N GLY A 379 9.22 -17.79 -33.90
CA GLY A 379 9.96 -18.12 -35.11
C GLY A 379 9.09 -18.52 -36.31
N LEU A 380 7.78 -18.21 -36.29
CA LEU A 380 6.94 -18.32 -37.47
C LEU A 380 7.34 -17.27 -38.50
N SER A 381 7.30 -17.62 -39.79
CA SER A 381 7.57 -16.66 -40.86
C SER A 381 6.58 -15.50 -40.79
N THR A 382 7.09 -14.30 -40.53
CA THR A 382 6.32 -13.05 -40.48
C THR A 382 6.75 -12.15 -41.61
N ALA A 383 5.82 -11.72 -42.46
CA ALA A 383 6.01 -10.48 -43.21
C ALA A 383 6.18 -9.32 -42.20
N PRO A 384 7.02 -8.31 -42.48
CA PRO A 384 7.12 -7.15 -41.62
C PRO A 384 5.77 -6.40 -41.58
N LEU A 385 5.37 -5.89 -40.41
CA LEU A 385 4.29 -4.91 -40.35
C LEU A 385 4.69 -3.72 -41.23
N ALA A 386 3.80 -3.30 -42.13
CA ALA A 386 4.06 -2.15 -43.00
C ALA A 386 4.15 -0.88 -42.13
N PRO A 387 5.34 -0.28 -41.93
CA PRO A 387 5.50 0.75 -40.89
C PRO A 387 4.67 2.01 -41.15
N GLY A 388 4.45 2.36 -42.42
CA GLY A 388 3.58 3.48 -42.81
C GLY A 388 2.12 3.23 -42.43
N ALA A 389 1.56 2.09 -42.83
CA ALA A 389 0.17 1.74 -42.53
C ALA A 389 -0.07 1.59 -41.03
N LEU A 390 0.89 1.00 -40.29
CA LEU A 390 0.81 0.92 -38.84
C LEU A 390 0.84 2.33 -38.23
N ARG A 391 1.76 3.21 -38.64
CA ARG A 391 1.82 4.59 -38.13
C ARG A 391 0.51 5.35 -38.38
N ASP A 392 -0.06 5.26 -39.57
CA ASP A 392 -1.33 5.90 -39.92
C ASP A 392 -2.47 5.37 -39.04
N TYR A 393 -2.49 4.06 -38.77
CA TYR A 393 -3.46 3.45 -37.86
C TYR A 393 -3.28 3.92 -36.41
N LEU A 394 -2.06 3.98 -35.90
CA LEU A 394 -1.81 4.46 -34.55
C LEU A 394 -2.25 5.93 -34.41
N LEU A 395 -1.95 6.80 -35.39
CA LEU A 395 -2.40 8.20 -35.38
C LEU A 395 -3.94 8.29 -35.35
N HIS A 396 -4.62 7.44 -36.11
CA HIS A 396 -6.08 7.36 -36.07
C HIS A 396 -6.61 6.94 -34.69
N LEU A 397 -5.95 6.00 -34.01
CA LEU A 397 -6.33 5.64 -32.63
C LEU A 397 -6.21 6.82 -31.67
N ASP A 398 -5.16 7.63 -31.79
CA ASP A 398 -4.99 8.83 -30.97
C ASP A 398 -6.11 9.85 -31.21
N ASP A 399 -6.44 10.13 -32.47
CA ASP A 399 -7.53 11.04 -32.86
C ASP A 399 -8.90 10.60 -32.31
N GLU A 400 -9.13 9.29 -32.20
CA GLU A 400 -10.37 8.69 -31.67
C GLU A 400 -10.37 8.51 -30.14
N GLY A 401 -9.31 8.96 -29.44
CA GLY A 401 -9.21 8.88 -27.98
C GLY A 401 -8.65 7.55 -27.43
N TYR A 402 -8.10 6.70 -28.28
CA TYR A 402 -7.42 5.44 -27.94
C TYR A 402 -5.89 5.58 -27.90
N GLY A 403 -5.37 6.78 -27.60
CA GLY A 403 -3.93 7.07 -27.59
C GLY A 403 -3.08 6.14 -26.70
N LEU A 404 -3.64 5.61 -25.61
CA LEU A 404 -2.98 4.60 -24.77
C LEU A 404 -2.76 3.26 -25.51
N HIS A 405 -3.76 2.81 -26.27
CA HIS A 405 -3.61 1.64 -27.13
C HIS A 405 -2.60 1.94 -28.24
N GLY A 406 -2.69 3.12 -28.86
CA GLY A 406 -1.73 3.57 -29.87
C GLY A 406 -0.27 3.53 -29.38
N TRP A 407 -0.03 4.02 -28.17
CA TRP A 407 1.26 3.94 -27.49
C TRP A 407 1.73 2.49 -27.33
N LEU A 408 0.89 1.63 -26.73
CA LEU A 408 1.23 0.25 -26.45
C LEU A 408 1.62 -0.51 -27.73
N LEU A 409 0.81 -0.38 -28.78
CA LEU A 409 1.08 -1.03 -30.07
C LEU A 409 2.39 -0.54 -30.70
N GLY A 410 2.70 0.75 -30.57
CA GLY A 410 3.97 1.33 -30.99
C GLY A 410 5.16 0.75 -30.22
N GLU A 411 5.05 0.59 -28.90
CA GLU A 411 6.08 -0.03 -28.08
C GLU A 411 6.29 -1.51 -28.43
N ILE A 412 5.22 -2.30 -28.58
CA ILE A 412 5.30 -3.71 -29.01
C ILE A 412 6.04 -3.81 -30.34
N ALA A 413 5.67 -2.99 -31.33
CA ALA A 413 6.32 -2.95 -32.64
C ALA A 413 7.83 -2.64 -32.53
N ALA A 414 8.19 -1.68 -31.67
CA ALA A 414 9.57 -1.29 -31.45
C ALA A 414 10.43 -2.41 -30.85
N THR A 415 9.88 -3.26 -29.97
CA THR A 415 10.62 -4.40 -29.38
C THR A 415 11.17 -5.38 -30.42
N ARG A 416 10.60 -5.35 -31.64
CA ARG A 416 10.99 -6.22 -32.76
C ARG A 416 11.44 -5.43 -34.00
N GLY A 417 11.88 -4.18 -33.82
CA GLY A 417 12.59 -3.39 -34.82
C GLY A 417 11.71 -2.55 -35.77
N VAL A 418 10.41 -2.42 -35.49
CA VAL A 418 9.50 -1.55 -36.26
C VAL A 418 9.21 -0.30 -35.43
N ASP A 419 10.01 0.77 -35.64
CA ASP A 419 9.85 2.01 -34.87
C ASP A 419 8.79 2.94 -35.50
N VAL A 420 7.59 2.90 -34.94
CA VAL A 420 6.43 3.74 -35.29
C VAL A 420 5.97 4.60 -34.11
N ARG A 421 6.73 4.60 -33.01
CA ARG A 421 6.39 5.32 -31.79
C ARG A 421 6.31 6.82 -32.03
N TRP A 422 5.42 7.48 -31.32
CA TRP A 422 5.45 8.94 -31.13
C TRP A 422 5.78 9.27 -29.68
N SER A 423 6.12 10.53 -29.45
CA SER A 423 6.49 11.01 -28.11
C SER A 423 5.27 11.09 -27.21
N VAL A 424 5.08 10.11 -26.32
CA VAL A 424 4.16 10.20 -25.18
C VAL A 424 4.98 10.58 -23.95
N PRO A 425 4.66 11.70 -23.27
CA PRO A 425 5.34 12.06 -22.03
C PRO A 425 5.24 10.94 -20.99
N GLU A 426 6.29 10.78 -20.19
CA GLU A 426 6.23 9.92 -19.02
C GLU A 426 5.08 10.35 -18.10
N ARG A 427 4.28 9.38 -17.63
CA ARG A 427 3.07 9.61 -16.82
C ARG A 427 2.01 10.52 -17.46
N ALA A 428 1.91 10.54 -18.79
CA ALA A 428 0.90 11.34 -19.49
C ALA A 428 -0.54 11.13 -19.00
N PHE A 429 -0.87 9.93 -18.52
CA PHE A 429 -2.24 9.57 -18.11
C PHE A 429 -2.57 9.86 -16.64
N ARG A 430 -1.58 10.12 -15.78
CA ARG A 430 -1.75 10.27 -14.32
C ARG A 430 -2.74 11.38 -13.95
N GLY A 431 -2.74 12.49 -14.69
CA GLY A 431 -3.65 13.62 -14.48
C GLY A 431 -4.98 13.51 -15.23
N VAL A 432 -5.18 12.47 -16.03
CA VAL A 432 -6.33 12.31 -16.94
C VAL A 432 -7.25 11.17 -16.49
N SER A 433 -6.68 9.99 -16.27
CA SER A 433 -7.42 8.80 -15.87
C SER A 433 -6.52 7.88 -15.05
N ARG A 434 -6.92 7.64 -13.79
CA ARG A 434 -6.19 6.75 -12.89
C ARG A 434 -6.12 5.32 -13.44
N ARG A 435 -7.21 4.83 -14.01
CA ARG A 435 -7.27 3.54 -14.69
C ARG A 435 -6.26 3.45 -15.85
N ALA A 436 -6.24 4.46 -16.73
CA ALA A 436 -5.32 4.50 -17.86
C ALA A 436 -3.85 4.56 -17.43
N ASP A 437 -3.56 5.29 -16.35
CA ASP A 437 -2.23 5.41 -15.76
C ASP A 437 -1.74 4.09 -15.14
N LEU A 438 -2.64 3.34 -14.47
CA LEU A 438 -2.32 2.01 -13.96
C LEU A 438 -2.13 1.00 -15.08
N TYR A 439 -2.96 1.03 -16.12
CA TYR A 439 -2.79 0.20 -17.32
C TYR A 439 -1.46 0.48 -18.01
N TRP A 440 -1.11 1.76 -18.18
CA TRP A 440 0.20 2.15 -18.69
C TRP A 440 1.33 1.55 -17.83
N LEU A 441 1.19 1.62 -16.50
CA LEU A 441 2.18 1.13 -15.55
C LEU A 441 2.35 -0.40 -15.60
N THR A 442 1.26 -1.19 -15.63
CA THR A 442 1.32 -2.65 -15.76
C THR A 442 1.95 -3.06 -17.09
N HIS A 443 1.71 -2.29 -18.16
CA HIS A 443 2.28 -2.57 -19.47
C HIS A 443 3.77 -2.25 -19.59
N LEU A 444 4.34 -1.40 -18.72
CA LEU A 444 5.79 -1.29 -18.59
C LEU A 444 6.43 -2.60 -18.10
N PHE A 445 5.78 -3.32 -17.18
CA PHE A 445 6.24 -4.66 -16.77
C PHE A 445 6.16 -5.64 -17.92
N LEU A 446 5.03 -5.66 -18.63
CA LEU A 446 4.85 -6.56 -19.78
C LEU A 446 5.90 -6.29 -20.86
N LEU A 447 6.13 -5.04 -21.24
CA LEU A 447 7.12 -4.69 -22.26
C LEU A 447 8.54 -5.08 -21.83
N ASP A 448 8.95 -4.75 -20.60
CA ASP A 448 10.30 -5.05 -20.09
C ASP A 448 10.54 -6.57 -19.90
N THR A 449 9.52 -7.31 -19.46
CA THR A 449 9.57 -8.77 -19.34
C THR A 449 9.37 -9.51 -20.66
N ARG A 450 9.20 -8.81 -21.79
CA ARG A 450 8.82 -9.39 -23.09
C ARG A 450 7.60 -10.29 -22.94
N TYR A 451 6.54 -9.73 -22.35
CA TYR A 451 5.28 -10.39 -22.04
C TYR A 451 5.48 -11.64 -21.17
N LEU A 452 6.07 -11.45 -19.99
CA LEU A 452 6.30 -12.49 -18.97
C LEU A 452 7.23 -13.64 -19.42
N ARG A 453 8.03 -13.43 -20.48
CA ARG A 453 9.00 -14.41 -20.99
C ARG A 453 10.40 -14.25 -20.42
N SER A 454 10.68 -13.11 -19.81
CA SER A 454 11.99 -12.73 -19.29
C SER A 454 11.85 -12.09 -17.92
N PRO A 455 12.86 -12.23 -17.03
CA PRO A 455 12.88 -11.49 -15.78
C PRO A 455 12.85 -9.98 -16.01
N LEU A 456 12.17 -9.25 -15.12
CA LEU A 456 12.13 -7.79 -15.11
C LEU A 456 13.53 -7.22 -14.82
N ARG A 457 13.92 -6.17 -15.55
CA ARG A 457 15.23 -5.51 -15.52
C ARG A 457 15.15 -4.00 -15.32
N ALA A 458 13.96 -3.41 -15.45
CA ALA A 458 13.78 -1.97 -15.29
C ALA A 458 14.31 -1.47 -13.92
N PRO A 459 15.17 -0.44 -13.89
CA PRO A 459 15.71 0.10 -12.63
C PRO A 459 14.62 0.71 -11.74
N ASP A 460 13.55 1.21 -12.35
CA ASP A 460 12.43 1.87 -11.67
C ASP A 460 11.33 0.90 -11.22
N ALA A 461 11.51 -0.40 -11.42
CA ALA A 461 10.52 -1.43 -11.07
C ALA A 461 10.05 -1.36 -9.62
N SER A 462 10.94 -1.01 -8.69
CA SER A 462 10.57 -0.84 -7.27
C SER A 462 9.59 0.33 -7.08
N ALA A 463 9.80 1.46 -7.75
CA ALA A 463 8.89 2.61 -7.67
C ALA A 463 7.52 2.28 -8.28
N TRP A 464 7.50 1.57 -9.42
CA TRP A 464 6.26 1.10 -10.03
C TRP A 464 5.49 0.16 -9.11
N THR A 465 6.21 -0.78 -8.49
CA THR A 465 5.64 -1.74 -7.54
C THR A 465 4.97 -1.05 -6.37
N GLU A 466 5.63 -0.07 -5.73
CA GLU A 466 5.07 0.69 -4.61
C GLU A 466 3.79 1.44 -5.00
N GLU A 467 3.72 1.96 -6.21
CA GLU A 467 2.50 2.59 -6.72
C GLU A 467 1.36 1.58 -6.96
N LEU A 468 1.66 0.40 -7.50
CA LEU A 468 0.67 -0.66 -7.66
C LEU A 468 0.14 -1.16 -6.31
N LEU A 469 1.00 -1.24 -5.28
CA LEU A 469 0.59 -1.55 -3.92
C LEU A 469 -0.38 -0.49 -3.38
N ALA A 470 -0.07 0.79 -3.54
CA ALA A 470 -0.93 1.90 -3.12
C ALA A 470 -2.25 1.95 -3.89
N ALA A 471 -2.30 1.50 -5.14
CA ALA A 471 -3.51 1.44 -5.95
C ALA A 471 -4.45 0.26 -5.59
N THR A 472 -3.95 -0.74 -4.86
CA THR A 472 -4.68 -1.99 -4.61
C THR A 472 -6.06 -1.78 -3.95
N PRO A 473 -6.23 -0.94 -2.90
CA PRO A 473 -7.56 -0.70 -2.32
C PRO A 473 -8.56 -0.10 -3.32
N GLU A 474 -8.11 0.85 -4.15
CA GLU A 474 -8.95 1.48 -5.18
C GLU A 474 -9.40 0.46 -6.24
N LEU A 475 -8.51 -0.44 -6.66
CA LEU A 475 -8.84 -1.50 -7.62
C LEU A 475 -9.90 -2.47 -7.06
N ILE A 476 -9.82 -2.79 -5.77
CA ILE A 476 -10.80 -3.64 -5.09
C ILE A 476 -12.15 -2.93 -5.01
N GLU A 477 -12.19 -1.67 -4.61
CA GLU A 477 -13.44 -0.89 -4.52
C GLU A 477 -14.10 -0.68 -5.89
N GLY A 478 -13.28 -0.44 -6.92
CA GLY A 478 -13.74 -0.23 -8.29
C GLY A 478 -14.16 -1.51 -9.01
N MET A 479 -13.86 -2.69 -8.45
CA MET A 479 -14.05 -4.00 -9.08
C MET A 479 -13.40 -4.08 -10.47
N ASP A 480 -12.22 -3.49 -10.66
CA ASP A 480 -11.50 -3.52 -11.94
C ASP A 480 -10.70 -4.83 -12.07
N LEU A 481 -11.41 -5.91 -12.43
CA LEU A 481 -10.88 -7.28 -12.40
C LEU A 481 -9.69 -7.49 -13.34
N ASP A 482 -9.70 -6.83 -14.49
CA ASP A 482 -8.64 -6.92 -15.48
C ASP A 482 -7.34 -6.34 -14.92
N LEU A 483 -7.37 -5.07 -14.49
CA LEU A 483 -6.21 -4.43 -13.85
C LEU A 483 -5.82 -5.13 -12.54
N ALA A 484 -6.78 -5.60 -11.74
CA ALA A 484 -6.48 -6.37 -10.54
C ALA A 484 -5.63 -7.61 -10.86
N ALA A 485 -5.98 -8.35 -11.91
CA ALA A 485 -5.22 -9.51 -12.36
C ALA A 485 -3.86 -9.12 -12.94
N GLU A 486 -3.77 -8.02 -13.69
CA GLU A 486 -2.50 -7.50 -14.18
C GLU A 486 -1.54 -7.11 -13.06
N VAL A 487 -2.04 -6.38 -12.06
CA VAL A 487 -1.26 -6.02 -10.89
C VAL A 487 -0.76 -7.28 -10.19
N VAL A 488 -1.60 -8.31 -10.04
CA VAL A 488 -1.17 -9.56 -9.42
C VAL A 488 0.03 -10.19 -10.14
N PHE A 489 0.01 -10.34 -11.47
CA PHE A 489 1.17 -10.92 -12.15
C PHE A 489 2.38 -9.97 -12.18
N CYS A 490 2.17 -8.65 -12.16
CA CYS A 490 3.27 -7.68 -12.04
C CYS A 490 4.00 -7.82 -10.70
N LEU A 491 3.24 -7.89 -9.58
CA LEU A 491 3.79 -8.18 -8.25
C LEU A 491 4.54 -9.51 -8.22
N GLN A 492 4.02 -10.51 -8.94
CA GLN A 492 4.66 -11.79 -9.07
C GLN A 492 6.02 -11.75 -9.79
N CYS A 493 6.16 -10.91 -10.82
CA CYS A 493 7.43 -10.73 -11.55
C CYS A 493 8.56 -10.16 -10.70
N VAL A 494 8.22 -9.38 -9.66
CA VAL A 494 9.20 -8.75 -8.76
C VAL A 494 9.38 -9.48 -7.44
N GLY A 495 8.80 -10.67 -7.31
CA GLY A 495 8.91 -11.47 -6.08
C GLY A 495 8.04 -10.98 -4.92
N GLU A 496 7.06 -10.11 -5.18
CA GLU A 496 6.09 -9.62 -4.18
C GLU A 496 4.88 -10.57 -4.05
N SER A 497 5.13 -11.88 -4.19
CA SER A 497 4.13 -12.94 -4.04
C SER A 497 4.09 -13.40 -2.60
N GLY A 498 3.13 -12.89 -1.83
CA GLY A 498 3.02 -13.14 -0.40
C GLY A 498 2.71 -11.89 0.42
N GLY A 499 2.71 -10.71 -0.20
CA GLY A 499 2.25 -9.47 0.43
C GLY A 499 0.73 -9.38 0.51
N GLY A 500 0.23 -8.45 1.33
CA GLY A 500 -1.21 -8.26 1.50
C GLY A 500 -1.92 -7.83 0.21
N ALA A 501 -1.26 -7.05 -0.65
CA ALA A 501 -1.83 -6.62 -1.93
C ALA A 501 -2.10 -7.81 -2.86
N HIS A 502 -1.08 -8.66 -3.04
CA HIS A 502 -1.15 -9.85 -3.87
C HIS A 502 -2.28 -10.78 -3.44
N GLU A 503 -2.40 -11.05 -2.15
CA GLU A 503 -3.47 -11.92 -1.63
C GLU A 503 -4.85 -11.28 -1.73
N SER A 504 -4.98 -9.98 -1.45
CA SER A 504 -6.27 -9.26 -1.52
C SER A 504 -6.83 -9.24 -2.95
N LEU A 505 -5.98 -8.96 -3.94
CA LEU A 505 -6.38 -8.94 -5.35
C LEU A 505 -6.69 -10.34 -5.86
N LEU A 506 -5.89 -11.35 -5.52
CA LEU A 506 -6.26 -12.72 -5.85
C LEU A 506 -7.61 -13.09 -5.21
N ALA A 507 -7.86 -12.71 -3.95
CA ALA A 507 -9.11 -13.03 -3.25
C ALA A 507 -10.33 -12.41 -3.95
N LEU A 508 -10.20 -11.17 -4.42
CA LEU A 508 -11.18 -10.52 -5.29
C LEU A 508 -11.45 -11.37 -6.55
N LEU A 509 -10.40 -11.73 -7.30
CA LEU A 509 -10.56 -12.52 -8.53
C LEU A 509 -11.26 -13.86 -8.29
N ALA A 510 -10.96 -14.52 -7.17
CA ALA A 510 -11.58 -15.80 -6.82
C ALA A 510 -13.04 -15.63 -6.39
N ALA A 511 -13.37 -14.54 -5.69
CA ALA A 511 -14.75 -14.23 -5.30
C ALA A 511 -15.63 -13.93 -6.53
N GLU A 512 -15.05 -13.28 -7.54
CA GLU A 512 -15.73 -12.90 -8.78
C GLU A 512 -15.64 -13.98 -9.89
N GLN A 513 -14.96 -15.10 -9.62
CA GLN A 513 -14.92 -16.23 -10.55
C GLN A 513 -16.29 -16.91 -10.60
N ARG A 514 -16.88 -16.93 -11.79
CA ARG A 514 -18.18 -17.57 -12.03
C ARG A 514 -18.06 -19.09 -11.97
N PRO A 515 -19.17 -19.84 -11.78
CA PRO A 515 -19.15 -21.31 -11.75
C PRO A 515 -18.62 -21.97 -13.04
N ASP A 516 -18.68 -21.28 -14.18
CA ASP A 516 -18.10 -21.72 -15.45
C ASP A 516 -16.59 -21.45 -15.56
N GLY A 517 -15.99 -20.85 -14.53
CA GLY A 517 -14.57 -20.55 -14.40
C GLY A 517 -14.14 -19.18 -14.93
N ALA A 518 -15.03 -18.48 -15.63
CA ALA A 518 -14.71 -17.17 -16.21
C ALA A 518 -14.70 -16.07 -15.14
N VAL A 519 -13.82 -15.09 -15.35
CA VAL A 519 -13.74 -13.84 -14.59
C VAL A 519 -13.99 -12.71 -15.59
N GLY A 520 -15.16 -12.09 -15.57
CA GLY A 520 -15.52 -11.08 -16.56
C GLY A 520 -15.60 -11.63 -17.99
N ASP A 521 -14.93 -10.96 -18.93
CA ASP A 521 -14.84 -11.35 -20.33
C ASP A 521 -13.61 -12.23 -20.63
N ALA A 522 -13.29 -12.44 -21.91
CA ALA A 522 -12.16 -13.26 -22.33
C ALA A 522 -10.80 -12.66 -21.89
N HIS A 523 -10.64 -11.34 -21.91
CA HIS A 523 -9.39 -10.67 -21.52
C HIS A 523 -9.19 -10.74 -20.01
N SER A 524 -10.23 -10.39 -19.25
CA SER A 524 -10.22 -10.51 -17.79
C SER A 524 -9.99 -11.96 -17.34
N THR A 525 -10.58 -12.94 -18.04
CA THR A 525 -10.35 -14.36 -17.75
C THR A 525 -8.92 -14.79 -18.08
N ALA A 526 -8.34 -14.28 -19.16
CA ALA A 526 -6.94 -14.52 -19.52
C ALA A 526 -5.96 -13.94 -18.49
N ALA A 527 -6.18 -12.70 -18.05
CA ALA A 527 -5.38 -12.07 -17.01
C ALA A 527 -5.51 -12.83 -15.67
N ALA A 528 -6.74 -13.21 -15.29
CA ALA A 528 -6.99 -14.01 -14.08
C ALA A 528 -6.30 -15.38 -14.13
N LEU A 529 -6.29 -16.05 -15.30
CA LEU A 529 -5.55 -17.30 -15.51
C LEU A 529 -4.05 -17.11 -15.23
N LEU A 530 -3.42 -16.05 -15.77
CA LEU A 530 -2.01 -15.75 -15.52
C LEU A 530 -1.75 -15.46 -14.04
N ALA A 531 -2.64 -14.71 -13.38
CA ALA A 531 -2.57 -14.41 -11.97
C ALA A 531 -2.62 -15.67 -11.09
N PHE A 532 -3.62 -16.54 -11.31
CA PHE A 532 -3.79 -17.78 -10.53
C PHE A 532 -2.70 -18.81 -10.81
N ALA A 533 -2.38 -19.05 -12.08
CA ALA A 533 -1.32 -20.00 -12.45
C ALA A 533 0.04 -19.52 -11.93
N GLY A 534 0.31 -18.23 -12.01
CA GLY A 534 1.50 -17.64 -11.43
C GLY A 534 1.57 -17.82 -9.90
N ALA A 535 0.47 -17.59 -9.18
CA ALA A 535 0.42 -17.86 -7.75
C ALA A 535 0.70 -19.34 -7.45
N LEU A 536 0.09 -20.25 -8.20
CA LEU A 536 0.28 -21.69 -8.06
C LEU A 536 1.74 -22.12 -8.29
N GLU A 537 2.41 -21.58 -9.31
CA GLU A 537 3.83 -21.83 -9.60
C GLU A 537 4.71 -21.56 -8.38
N ARG A 538 4.45 -20.44 -7.70
CA ARG A 538 5.22 -19.99 -6.54
C ARG A 538 4.90 -20.75 -5.26
N THR A 539 3.69 -21.29 -5.10
CA THR A 539 3.37 -22.16 -3.96
C THR A 539 4.06 -23.52 -4.03
N VAL A 540 4.28 -24.06 -5.24
CA VAL A 540 4.92 -25.37 -5.46
C VAL A 540 6.45 -25.28 -5.39
N SER A 541 7.00 -24.06 -5.46
CA SER A 541 8.44 -23.80 -5.54
C SER A 541 9.09 -23.40 -4.21
N VAL A 542 8.34 -23.39 -3.10
CA VAL A 542 8.91 -23.18 -1.75
C VAL A 542 9.38 -24.55 -1.22
N PRO A 543 10.69 -24.77 -0.99
CA PRO A 543 11.21 -26.02 -0.44
C PRO A 543 10.77 -26.28 1.01
#